data_AF-A0A1E4IB79-F1
#
_entry.id   AF-A0A1E4IB79-F1
#
_cell.length_a   1.000
_cell.length_b   1.000
_cell.length_c   1.000
_cell.angle_alpha   90.00
_cell.angle_beta   90.00
_cell.angle_gamma   90.00
#
_symmetry.space_group_name_H-M   'P 1'
#
loop_
_entity.id
_entity.type
_entity.pdbx_description
1 polymer ?
#
loop_
_entity_poly.entity_id
_entity_poly.type
_entity_poly.pdbx_seq_one_letter_code
_entity_poly.pdbx_strand_id
1 'polypeptide(L)'
;MSTTTPTQTGLLEALRTEWSGSLTDREHDFAGIGIRSCSELELELKAAAGREQDRLLHALLTAGHDGDALAERVALQHMLPKAVHLARTCRGLRALTLSDHTPVDAVSTAIGAMWESIRRYPLNRVEKVKANIGMDALLIVNKSMSPGDPSEHVTEDVYLEQALQEQGKSATIEPEWGDDTFHDLVTVLTWAIDTEALTPEDVRLLARFDLGELHERDELAEDLGIGRASLTRRVYRIRVKLMEAVQAHIRENGTWE
;
A
#
# COMPACT_ATOMS: atom_id res chain seq x y z
N MET A 1 -25.41 27.75 22.53
CA MET A 1 -25.51 27.33 21.13
C MET A 1 -24.12 26.85 20.72
N SER A 2 -23.89 25.54 20.79
CA SER A 2 -22.61 24.95 20.41
C SER A 2 -22.59 24.79 18.89
N THR A 3 -21.76 25.58 18.22
CA THR A 3 -21.46 25.43 16.79
C THR A 3 -20.56 24.22 16.62
N THR A 4 -21.13 23.08 16.21
CA THR A 4 -20.37 21.92 15.75
C THR A 4 -19.70 22.29 14.44
N THR A 5 -18.41 22.58 14.48
CA THR A 5 -17.58 22.69 13.29
C THR A 5 -17.60 21.33 12.58
N PRO A 6 -17.97 21.23 11.29
CA PRO A 6 -17.94 19.97 10.58
C PRO A 6 -16.50 19.46 10.53
N THR A 7 -16.26 18.26 11.07
CA THR A 7 -15.00 17.54 10.93
C THR A 7 -14.72 17.39 9.43
N GLN A 8 -13.62 17.94 8.96
CA GLN A 8 -13.25 17.89 7.55
C GLN A 8 -12.85 16.45 7.20
N THR A 9 -13.78 15.68 6.64
CA THR A 9 -13.54 14.29 6.21
C THR A 9 -12.49 14.28 5.10
N GLY A 10 -11.38 13.53 5.29
CA GLY A 10 -10.34 13.38 4.27
C GLY A 10 -10.86 12.75 2.98
N LEU A 11 -10.25 13.08 1.83
CA LEU A 11 -10.74 12.66 0.50
C LEU A 11 -10.92 11.13 0.38
N LEU A 12 -10.00 10.36 0.94
CA LEU A 12 -10.09 8.89 0.93
C LEU A 12 -11.36 8.39 1.62
N GLU A 13 -11.72 8.98 2.75
CA GLU A 13 -12.89 8.59 3.54
C GLU A 13 -14.19 9.04 2.85
N ALA A 14 -14.18 10.21 2.21
CA ALA A 14 -15.28 10.66 1.37
C ALA A 14 -15.54 9.70 0.19
N LEU A 15 -14.47 9.27 -0.50
CA LEU A 15 -14.56 8.30 -1.60
C LEU A 15 -15.02 6.92 -1.14
N ARG A 16 -14.58 6.46 0.04
CA ARG A 16 -15.05 5.19 0.63
C ARG A 16 -16.54 5.26 0.99
N THR A 17 -16.95 6.36 1.61
CA THR A 17 -18.36 6.58 1.99
C THR A 17 -19.26 6.63 0.75
N GLU A 18 -18.86 7.37 -0.29
CA GLU A 18 -19.56 7.42 -1.58
C GLU A 18 -19.69 6.00 -2.19
N TRP A 19 -18.58 5.26 -2.22
CA TRP A 19 -18.54 3.92 -2.80
C TRP A 19 -19.53 2.99 -2.10
N SER A 20 -19.41 2.86 -0.79
CA SER A 20 -20.25 1.97 0.02
C SER A 20 -21.72 2.40 0.04
N GLY A 21 -22.00 3.71 -0.05
CA GLY A 21 -23.36 4.24 0.07
C GLY A 21 -24.16 4.28 -1.24
N SER A 22 -23.50 4.31 -2.41
CA SER A 22 -24.19 4.57 -3.67
C SER A 22 -23.68 3.83 -4.90
N LEU A 23 -22.49 3.23 -4.86
CA LEU A 23 -21.86 2.63 -6.04
C LEU A 23 -21.79 1.11 -5.98
N THR A 24 -21.66 0.49 -4.80
CA THR A 24 -21.51 -0.98 -4.63
C THR A 24 -22.47 -1.81 -5.48
N ASP A 25 -23.79 -1.56 -5.36
CA ASP A 25 -24.85 -2.33 -6.02
C ASP A 25 -25.30 -1.71 -7.35
N ARG A 26 -24.62 -0.65 -7.81
CA ARG A 26 -25.00 0.02 -9.05
C ARG A 26 -24.59 -0.84 -10.24
N GLU A 27 -25.58 -1.38 -10.93
CA GLU A 27 -25.41 -2.04 -12.22
C GLU A 27 -25.10 -1.04 -13.32
N HIS A 28 -24.19 -1.43 -14.22
CA HIS A 28 -23.82 -0.64 -15.39
C HIS A 28 -23.26 -1.54 -16.49
N ASP A 29 -23.50 -1.15 -17.74
CA ASP A 29 -22.94 -1.84 -18.90
C ASP A 29 -21.55 -1.27 -19.23
N PHE A 30 -20.51 -1.93 -18.73
CA PHE A 30 -19.13 -1.51 -18.97
C PHE A 30 -18.68 -1.98 -20.35
N ALA A 31 -18.40 -1.04 -21.26
CA ALA A 31 -18.00 -1.35 -22.63
C ALA A 31 -16.79 -2.33 -22.65
N GLY A 32 -16.93 -3.45 -23.38
CA GLY A 32 -15.92 -4.50 -23.47
C GLY A 32 -15.89 -5.51 -22.31
N ILE A 33 -16.74 -5.35 -21.29
CA ILE A 33 -16.89 -6.25 -20.14
C ILE A 33 -18.34 -6.78 -20.06
N GLY A 34 -19.33 -5.91 -20.24
CA GLY A 34 -20.76 -6.20 -20.15
C GLY A 34 -21.38 -5.68 -18.84
N ILE A 35 -22.62 -6.09 -18.58
CA ILE A 35 -23.40 -5.67 -17.41
C ILE A 35 -22.83 -6.31 -16.14
N ARG A 36 -22.43 -5.48 -15.18
CA ARG A 36 -21.95 -5.86 -13.84
C ARG A 36 -22.36 -4.81 -12.82
N SER A 37 -22.48 -5.20 -11.55
CA SER A 37 -22.42 -4.21 -10.48
C SER A 37 -20.97 -3.72 -10.27
N CYS A 38 -20.80 -2.52 -9.71
CA CYS A 38 -19.47 -1.99 -9.44
C CYS A 38 -18.68 -2.85 -8.44
N SER A 39 -19.35 -3.47 -7.47
CA SER A 39 -18.72 -4.35 -6.48
C SER A 39 -18.29 -5.69 -7.08
N GLU A 40 -19.11 -6.29 -7.94
CA GLU A 40 -18.73 -7.50 -8.68
C GLU A 40 -17.48 -7.25 -9.52
N LEU A 41 -17.45 -6.15 -10.27
CA LEU A 41 -16.30 -5.83 -11.11
C LEU A 41 -15.04 -5.50 -10.29
N GLU A 42 -15.19 -4.87 -9.12
CA GLU A 42 -14.07 -4.62 -8.22
C GLU A 42 -13.48 -5.93 -7.63
N LEU A 43 -14.34 -6.89 -7.29
CA LEU A 43 -13.94 -8.23 -6.86
C LEU A 43 -13.27 -9.02 -8.00
N GLU A 44 -13.83 -9.00 -9.21
CA GLU A 44 -13.23 -9.62 -10.39
C GLU A 44 -11.82 -9.05 -10.67
N LEU A 45 -11.65 -7.73 -10.60
CA LEU A 45 -10.35 -7.06 -10.77
C LEU A 45 -9.33 -7.43 -9.68
N LYS A 46 -9.78 -7.61 -8.44
CA LYS A 46 -8.92 -8.05 -7.32
C LYS A 46 -8.48 -9.49 -7.48
N ALA A 47 -9.36 -10.37 -7.97
CA ALA A 47 -9.08 -11.79 -8.19
C ALA A 47 -8.26 -12.04 -9.47
N ALA A 48 -8.41 -11.17 -10.47
CA ALA A 48 -7.70 -11.28 -11.74
C ALA A 48 -6.18 -11.01 -11.58
N ALA A 49 -5.38 -11.75 -12.36
CA ALA A 49 -3.93 -11.59 -12.42
C ALA A 49 -3.43 -11.60 -13.87
N GLY A 50 -2.29 -10.96 -14.11
CA GLY A 50 -1.64 -10.91 -15.42
C GLY A 50 -2.55 -10.36 -16.52
N ARG A 51 -2.71 -11.14 -17.60
CA ARG A 51 -3.43 -10.70 -18.81
C ARG A 51 -4.90 -10.35 -18.59
N GLU A 52 -5.58 -11.04 -17.66
CA GLU A 52 -7.01 -10.74 -17.42
C GLU A 52 -7.19 -9.44 -16.65
N GLN A 53 -6.34 -9.17 -15.67
CA GLN A 53 -6.34 -7.88 -14.97
C GLN A 53 -6.02 -6.73 -15.94
N ASP A 54 -5.05 -6.94 -16.82
CA ASP A 54 -4.70 -5.97 -17.86
C ASP A 54 -5.88 -5.72 -18.82
N ARG A 55 -6.59 -6.78 -19.25
CA ARG A 55 -7.77 -6.68 -20.11
C ARG A 55 -8.90 -5.88 -19.47
N LEU A 56 -9.25 -6.19 -18.23
CA LEU A 56 -10.33 -5.52 -17.50
C LEU A 56 -10.00 -4.04 -17.23
N LEU A 57 -8.78 -3.76 -16.76
CA LEU A 57 -8.35 -2.38 -16.55
C LEU A 57 -8.30 -1.60 -17.86
N HIS A 58 -7.78 -2.18 -18.94
CA HIS A 58 -7.72 -1.51 -20.24
C HIS A 58 -9.11 -1.19 -20.80
N ALA A 59 -10.07 -2.10 -20.64
CA ALA A 59 -11.47 -1.85 -21.01
C ALA A 59 -12.08 -0.68 -20.21
N LEU A 60 -11.84 -0.63 -18.89
CA LEU A 60 -12.30 0.49 -18.06
C LEU A 60 -11.66 1.83 -18.46
N LEU A 61 -10.37 1.83 -18.80
CA LEU A 61 -9.68 3.05 -19.26
C LEU A 61 -10.21 3.53 -20.60
N THR A 62 -10.51 2.60 -21.51
CA THR A 62 -11.09 2.90 -22.82
C THR A 62 -12.49 3.50 -22.65
N ALA A 63 -13.35 2.85 -21.86
CA ALA A 63 -14.68 3.37 -21.54
C ALA A 63 -14.61 4.76 -20.88
N GLY A 64 -13.67 4.97 -19.94
CA GLY A 64 -13.42 6.26 -19.31
C GLY A 64 -13.03 7.36 -20.31
N HIS A 65 -12.16 7.05 -21.28
CA HIS A 65 -11.80 7.99 -22.36
C HIS A 65 -13.00 8.35 -23.25
N ASP A 66 -13.95 7.44 -23.41
CA ASP A 66 -15.21 7.67 -24.13
C ASP A 66 -16.28 8.39 -23.28
N GLY A 67 -15.96 8.75 -22.03
CA GLY A 67 -16.81 9.55 -21.14
C GLY A 67 -17.54 8.77 -20.05
N ASP A 68 -17.25 7.48 -19.87
CA ASP A 68 -17.82 6.68 -18.79
C ASP A 68 -17.17 6.98 -17.44
N ALA A 69 -17.78 7.92 -16.71
CA ALA A 69 -17.33 8.32 -15.39
C ALA A 69 -17.37 7.18 -14.36
N LEU A 70 -18.25 6.18 -14.54
CA LEU A 70 -18.34 5.06 -13.61
C LEU A 70 -17.18 4.10 -13.85
N ALA A 71 -16.81 3.86 -15.12
CA ALA A 71 -15.62 3.09 -15.46
C ALA A 71 -14.33 3.72 -14.90
N GLU A 72 -14.16 5.04 -15.03
CA GLU A 72 -13.05 5.75 -14.40
C GLU A 72 -13.04 5.57 -12.88
N ARG A 73 -14.21 5.64 -12.25
CA ARG A 73 -14.36 5.57 -10.79
C ARG A 73 -14.07 4.16 -10.24
N VAL A 74 -14.46 3.11 -10.97
CA VAL A 74 -14.10 1.70 -10.66
C VAL A 74 -12.59 1.49 -10.80
N ALA A 75 -11.98 1.98 -11.88
CA ALA A 75 -10.53 1.91 -12.06
C ALA A 75 -9.79 2.63 -10.92
N LEU A 76 -10.26 3.82 -10.52
CA LEU A 76 -9.69 4.55 -9.39
C LEU A 76 -9.87 3.77 -8.08
N GLN A 77 -11.05 3.21 -7.81
CA GLN A 77 -11.31 2.41 -6.62
C GLN A 77 -10.28 1.28 -6.48
N HIS A 78 -10.04 0.56 -7.56
CA HIS A 78 -9.04 -0.51 -7.61
C HIS A 78 -7.61 0.00 -7.33
N MET A 79 -7.32 1.25 -7.69
CA MET A 79 -6.00 1.88 -7.54
C MET A 79 -5.80 2.64 -6.23
N LEU A 80 -6.86 2.86 -5.42
CA LEU A 80 -6.77 3.58 -4.14
C LEU A 80 -5.71 3.01 -3.18
N PRO A 81 -5.56 1.67 -3.01
CA PRO A 81 -4.50 1.12 -2.16
C PRO A 81 -3.10 1.54 -2.63
N LYS A 82 -2.90 1.64 -3.96
CA LYS A 82 -1.64 2.08 -4.55
C LYS A 82 -1.42 3.58 -4.38
N ALA A 83 -2.47 4.40 -4.45
CA ALA A 83 -2.39 5.84 -4.16
C ALA A 83 -2.00 6.09 -2.70
N VAL A 84 -2.64 5.40 -1.74
CA VAL A 84 -2.27 5.47 -0.32
C VAL A 84 -0.82 5.01 -0.11
N HIS A 85 -0.41 3.94 -0.79
CA HIS A 85 0.98 3.51 -0.78
C HIS A 85 1.93 4.60 -1.31
N LEU A 86 1.63 5.23 -2.45
CA LEU A 86 2.45 6.32 -3.00
C LEU A 86 2.56 7.51 -2.05
N ALA A 87 1.46 7.90 -1.38
CA ALA A 87 1.47 8.96 -0.37
C ALA A 87 2.43 8.65 0.78
N ARG A 88 2.57 7.37 1.15
CA ARG A 88 3.47 6.91 2.20
C ARG A 88 4.91 6.74 1.73
N THR A 89 5.14 6.39 0.47
CA THR A 89 6.47 5.98 -0.03
C THR A 89 7.19 7.10 -0.78
N CYS A 90 6.47 7.99 -1.46
CA CYS A 90 7.08 9.05 -2.27
C CYS A 90 7.67 10.16 -1.37
N ARG A 91 8.97 10.46 -1.56
CA ARG A 91 9.69 11.51 -0.83
C ARG A 91 9.00 12.87 -0.92
N GLY A 92 8.56 13.26 -2.11
CA GLY A 92 7.89 14.54 -2.33
C GLY A 92 6.60 14.67 -1.52
N LEU A 93 5.80 13.61 -1.48
CA LEU A 93 4.54 13.60 -0.72
C LEU A 93 4.77 13.52 0.79
N ARG A 94 5.77 12.78 1.27
CA ARG A 94 6.12 12.75 2.69
C ARG A 94 6.55 14.12 3.22
N ALA A 95 7.25 14.91 2.40
CA ALA A 95 7.65 16.26 2.78
C ALA A 95 6.44 17.19 3.01
N LEU A 96 5.34 16.99 2.26
CA LEU A 96 4.10 17.74 2.47
C LEU A 96 3.45 17.44 3.82
N THR A 97 3.52 16.18 4.29
CA THR A 97 2.96 15.76 5.57
C THR A 97 3.68 16.38 6.78
N LEU A 98 4.94 16.78 6.62
CA LEU A 98 5.79 17.32 7.68
C LEU A 98 5.82 18.86 7.73
N SER A 99 5.33 19.53 6.68
CA SER A 99 5.26 21.00 6.63
C SER A 99 3.96 21.49 7.26
N ASP A 100 4.06 22.14 8.43
CA ASP A 100 2.98 22.75 9.23
C ASP A 100 2.13 23.85 8.53
N HIS A 101 2.29 24.03 7.22
CA HIS A 101 1.68 25.13 6.48
C HIS A 101 0.82 24.61 5.32
N THR A 102 -0.48 24.53 5.60
CA THR A 102 -1.58 24.06 4.73
C THR A 102 -1.66 22.53 4.66
N PRO A 103 -2.77 21.92 5.11
CA PRO A 103 -2.95 20.46 5.07
C PRO A 103 -3.24 20.00 3.64
N VAL A 104 -2.25 20.08 2.75
CA VAL A 104 -2.28 19.35 1.49
C VAL A 104 -2.02 17.90 1.84
N ASP A 105 -3.10 17.17 2.08
CA ASP A 105 -3.07 15.77 2.42
C ASP A 105 -2.32 14.98 1.31
N ALA A 106 -1.20 14.37 1.69
CA ALA A 106 -0.38 13.53 0.81
C ALA A 106 -1.22 12.44 0.13
N VAL A 107 -2.22 11.90 0.83
CA VAL A 107 -3.16 10.92 0.29
C VAL A 107 -4.04 11.55 -0.78
N SER A 108 -4.60 12.73 -0.50
CA SER A 108 -5.40 13.48 -1.49
C SER A 108 -4.59 13.83 -2.75
N THR A 109 -3.32 14.19 -2.60
CA THR A 109 -2.42 14.46 -3.73
C THR A 109 -2.13 13.20 -4.54
N ALA A 110 -1.85 12.08 -3.87
CA ALA A 110 -1.62 10.80 -4.54
C ALA A 110 -2.88 10.29 -5.26
N ILE A 111 -4.06 10.45 -4.67
CA ILE A 111 -5.35 10.13 -5.29
C ILE A 111 -5.56 10.99 -6.54
N GLY A 112 -5.30 12.30 -6.46
CA GLY A 112 -5.38 13.21 -7.60
C GLY A 112 -4.46 12.78 -8.74
N ALA A 113 -3.20 12.48 -8.45
CA ALA A 113 -2.25 11.99 -9.44
C ALA A 113 -2.65 10.63 -10.04
N MET A 114 -3.23 9.74 -9.24
CA MET A 114 -3.74 8.45 -9.71
C MET A 114 -4.92 8.65 -10.68
N TRP A 115 -5.87 9.52 -10.33
CA TRP A 115 -6.99 9.85 -11.21
C TRP A 115 -6.50 10.48 -12.52
N GLU A 116 -5.57 11.42 -12.44
CA GLU A 116 -4.99 12.07 -13.61
C GLU A 116 -4.22 11.09 -14.51
N SER A 117 -3.52 10.12 -13.92
CA SER A 117 -2.88 9.03 -14.66
C SER A 117 -3.90 8.14 -15.38
N ILE A 118 -5.03 7.80 -14.74
CA ILE A 118 -6.13 7.05 -15.35
C ILE A 118 -6.70 7.80 -16.56
N ARG A 119 -7.01 9.10 -16.41
CA ARG A 119 -7.61 9.91 -17.48
C ARG A 119 -6.70 10.17 -18.68
N ARG A 120 -5.39 10.12 -18.48
CA ARG A 120 -4.40 10.38 -19.55
C ARG A 120 -3.68 9.12 -20.01
N TYR A 121 -4.15 7.96 -19.60
CA TYR A 121 -3.46 6.71 -19.88
C TYR A 121 -3.39 6.44 -21.39
N PRO A 122 -2.19 6.23 -21.97
CA PRO A 122 -2.07 5.92 -23.39
C PRO A 122 -2.68 4.55 -23.73
N LEU A 123 -3.79 4.55 -24.46
CA LEU A 123 -4.56 3.33 -24.78
C LEU A 123 -3.82 2.31 -25.66
N ASN A 124 -2.65 2.66 -26.22
CA ASN A 124 -1.78 1.72 -26.91
C ASN A 124 -1.01 0.77 -25.96
N ARG A 125 -0.99 1.05 -24.65
CA ARG A 125 -0.33 0.23 -23.62
C ARG A 125 -1.32 -0.78 -23.01
N VAL A 126 -1.39 -1.98 -23.58
CA VAL A 126 -2.36 -3.02 -23.16
C VAL A 126 -1.82 -4.01 -22.12
N GLU A 127 -0.53 -3.95 -21.81
CA GLU A 127 0.12 -4.87 -20.85
C GLU A 127 0.63 -4.11 -19.63
N LYS A 128 0.64 -4.79 -18.48
CA LYS A 128 1.09 -4.25 -17.18
C LYS A 128 0.39 -2.95 -16.82
N VAL A 129 -0.90 -2.86 -17.12
CA VAL A 129 -1.71 -1.64 -17.07
C VAL A 129 -1.66 -1.01 -15.67
N LYS A 130 -1.89 -1.81 -14.64
CA LYS A 130 -1.79 -1.40 -13.22
C LYS A 130 -0.41 -0.86 -12.84
N ALA A 131 0.65 -1.45 -13.36
CA ALA A 131 2.02 -1.01 -13.09
C ALA A 131 2.29 0.34 -13.76
N ASN A 132 1.89 0.47 -15.02
CA ASN A 132 2.05 1.69 -15.82
C ASN A 132 1.28 2.87 -15.22
N ILE A 133 0.00 2.68 -14.82
CA ILE A 133 -0.78 3.73 -14.14
C ILE A 133 -0.05 4.19 -12.86
N GLY A 134 0.43 3.24 -12.05
CA GLY A 134 1.16 3.58 -10.83
C GLY A 134 2.46 4.37 -11.10
N MET A 135 3.18 4.03 -12.17
CA MET A 135 4.39 4.73 -12.58
C MET A 135 4.08 6.14 -13.12
N ASP A 136 3.06 6.27 -13.97
CA ASP A 136 2.61 7.55 -14.52
C ASP A 136 2.13 8.48 -13.39
N ALA A 137 1.39 7.97 -12.40
CA ALA A 137 1.00 8.71 -11.21
C ALA A 137 2.21 9.19 -10.39
N LEU A 138 3.23 8.34 -10.21
CA LEU A 138 4.48 8.73 -9.53
C LEU A 138 5.23 9.83 -10.31
N LEU A 139 5.27 9.75 -11.64
CA LEU A 139 5.87 10.79 -12.49
C LEU A 139 5.12 12.13 -12.36
N ILE A 140 3.78 12.10 -12.29
CA ILE A 140 2.95 13.29 -12.04
C ILE A 140 3.31 13.92 -10.69
N VAL A 141 3.38 13.12 -9.64
CA VAL A 141 3.77 13.56 -8.29
C VAL A 141 5.17 14.14 -8.27
N ASN A 142 6.16 13.50 -8.88
CA ASN A 142 7.53 14.00 -8.87
C ASN A 142 7.68 15.30 -9.67
N LYS A 143 6.93 15.46 -10.77
CA LYS A 143 6.96 16.67 -11.59
C LYS A 143 6.36 17.87 -10.86
N SER A 144 5.36 17.68 -10.01
CA SER A 144 4.80 18.77 -9.19
C SER A 144 5.69 19.18 -8.01
N MET A 145 6.83 18.50 -7.79
CA MET A 145 7.63 18.57 -6.55
C MET A 145 9.10 19.10 -6.69
N SER A 146 9.58 19.61 -7.83
CA SER A 146 10.98 20.14 -7.92
C SER A 146 11.20 21.31 -8.89
N PRO A 147 12.18 22.22 -8.65
CA PRO A 147 13.51 21.98 -8.06
C PRO A 147 13.83 22.80 -6.78
N GLY A 148 14.10 22.10 -5.67
CA GLY A 148 14.70 22.67 -4.45
C GLY A 148 15.87 21.81 -3.98
N ASP A 149 17.07 22.38 -4.07
CA ASP A 149 18.40 21.96 -3.58
C ASP A 149 18.82 20.46 -3.67
N PRO A 150 19.89 20.12 -4.43
CA PRO A 150 20.52 18.80 -4.41
C PRO A 150 21.28 18.47 -3.12
N SER A 151 21.22 19.30 -2.07
CA SER A 151 21.92 19.03 -0.82
C SER A 151 21.57 17.63 -0.29
N GLU A 152 22.57 16.76 -0.35
CA GLU A 152 22.55 15.35 0.00
C GLU A 152 22.00 15.14 1.41
N HIS A 153 20.74 14.72 1.49
CA HIS A 153 20.27 13.99 2.66
C HIS A 153 19.98 12.57 2.22
N VAL A 154 20.98 11.71 2.44
CA VAL A 154 20.87 10.25 2.37
C VAL A 154 19.66 9.85 3.22
N THR A 155 18.56 9.42 2.59
CA THR A 155 17.37 8.99 3.33
C THR A 155 16.83 7.65 2.81
N GLU A 156 16.90 6.68 3.73
CA GLU A 156 16.08 5.48 3.95
C GLU A 156 15.60 4.66 2.74
N ASP A 157 16.23 3.48 2.61
CA ASP A 157 15.85 2.42 1.68
C ASP A 157 14.70 1.56 2.26
N VAL A 158 13.55 2.19 2.54
CA VAL A 158 12.26 1.55 2.90
C VAL A 158 11.77 0.61 1.77
N TYR A 159 12.39 0.70 0.59
CA TYR A 159 12.12 -0.13 -0.58
C TYR A 159 12.37 -1.63 -0.36
N LEU A 160 13.23 -2.01 0.60
CA LEU A 160 13.44 -3.42 0.94
C LEU A 160 12.30 -4.00 1.79
N GLU A 161 11.63 -3.18 2.62
CA GLU A 161 10.51 -3.64 3.46
C GLU A 161 9.23 -3.93 2.64
N GLN A 162 9.09 -3.34 1.46
CA GLN A 162 7.89 -3.47 0.65
C GLN A 162 7.89 -4.67 -0.29
N ALA A 163 9.07 -5.13 -0.70
CA ALA A 163 9.23 -6.43 -1.36
C ALA A 163 8.76 -7.60 -0.46
N LEU A 164 8.80 -7.46 0.87
CA LEU A 164 8.26 -8.43 1.83
C LEU A 164 6.73 -8.55 1.75
N GLN A 165 6.02 -7.44 1.60
CA GLN A 165 4.55 -7.44 1.56
C GLN A 165 3.99 -7.95 0.24
N GLU A 166 4.78 -7.97 -0.84
CA GLU A 166 4.35 -8.47 -2.14
C GLU A 166 4.55 -9.99 -2.31
N GLN A 167 5.55 -10.58 -1.65
CA GLN A 167 5.77 -12.04 -1.67
C GLN A 167 4.91 -12.81 -0.63
N GLY A 168 4.41 -12.15 0.41
CA GLY A 168 3.57 -12.76 1.45
C GLY A 168 2.06 -12.82 1.13
N LYS A 169 1.59 -12.27 0.00
CA LYS A 169 0.15 -12.19 -0.35
C LYS A 169 -0.41 -13.46 -1.00
N SER A 170 -0.24 -14.60 -0.32
CA SER A 170 -1.14 -15.73 -0.50
C SER A 170 -2.07 -15.77 0.71
N ALA A 171 -3.36 -15.55 0.46
CA ALA A 171 -4.47 -15.43 1.42
C ALA A 171 -4.54 -14.11 2.22
N THR A 172 -5.48 -13.26 1.81
CA THR A 172 -5.91 -12.07 2.56
C THR A 172 -6.86 -12.51 3.68
N ILE A 173 -6.39 -12.51 4.91
CA ILE A 173 -7.24 -12.34 6.09
C ILE A 173 -6.98 -10.92 6.56
N GLU A 174 -8.00 -10.07 6.53
CA GLU A 174 -7.94 -8.76 7.18
C GLU A 174 -7.86 -8.99 8.69
N PRO A 175 -6.83 -8.51 9.41
CA PRO A 175 -6.81 -8.63 10.86
C PRO A 175 -7.77 -7.58 11.44
N GLU A 176 -8.82 -8.05 12.10
CA GLU A 176 -9.56 -7.26 13.09
C GLU A 176 -8.62 -7.01 14.27
N TRP A 177 -8.29 -5.75 14.56
CA TRP A 177 -7.37 -5.40 15.64
C TRP A 177 -8.11 -5.48 16.98
N GLY A 178 -8.23 -6.69 17.52
CA GLY A 178 -8.69 -6.97 18.88
C GLY A 178 -7.51 -7.17 19.85
N ASP A 179 -7.79 -7.21 21.15
CA ASP A 179 -6.81 -7.50 22.22
C ASP A 179 -6.05 -8.83 22.00
N ASP A 180 -6.61 -9.74 21.19
CA ASP A 180 -6.04 -11.05 20.82
C ASP A 180 -4.83 -10.93 19.88
N THR A 181 -4.77 -9.89 19.03
CA THR A 181 -3.70 -9.76 18.01
C THR A 181 -2.31 -9.59 18.62
N PHE A 182 -2.21 -8.96 19.80
CA PHE A 182 -0.94 -8.87 20.53
C PHE A 182 -0.54 -10.23 21.13
N HIS A 183 -1.52 -10.99 21.63
CA HIS A 183 -1.29 -12.34 22.14
C HIS A 183 -0.86 -13.28 21.02
N ASP A 184 -1.49 -13.18 19.84
CA ASP A 184 -1.12 -13.92 18.64
C ASP A 184 0.31 -13.60 18.19
N LEU A 185 0.70 -12.32 18.17
CA LEU A 185 2.07 -11.91 17.82
C LEU A 185 3.10 -12.44 18.82
N VAL A 186 2.81 -12.37 20.12
CA VAL A 186 3.70 -12.95 21.15
C VAL A 186 3.78 -14.46 20.98
N THR A 187 2.68 -15.13 20.65
CA THR A 187 2.62 -16.57 20.38
C THR A 187 3.47 -16.94 19.16
N VAL A 188 3.37 -16.19 18.06
CA VAL A 188 4.19 -16.35 16.85
C VAL A 188 5.67 -16.16 17.13
N LEU A 189 6.04 -15.11 17.85
CA LEU A 189 7.44 -14.84 18.15
C LEU A 189 8.02 -15.86 19.14
N THR A 190 7.22 -16.34 20.10
CA THR A 190 7.63 -17.40 21.05
C THR A 190 7.81 -18.72 20.32
N TRP A 191 6.85 -19.11 19.48
CA TRP A 191 6.96 -20.29 18.63
C TRP A 191 8.19 -20.24 17.71
N ALA A 192 8.49 -19.08 17.13
CA ALA A 192 9.65 -18.93 16.24
C ALA A 192 10.98 -19.10 16.98
N ILE A 193 11.02 -18.76 18.28
CA ILE A 193 12.17 -19.05 19.14
C ILE A 193 12.21 -20.55 19.47
N ASP A 194 11.08 -21.14 19.87
CA ASP A 194 10.98 -22.55 20.26
C ASP A 194 11.30 -23.52 19.12
N THR A 195 11.01 -23.13 17.88
CA THR A 195 11.34 -23.88 16.66
C THR A 195 12.71 -23.53 16.07
N GLU A 196 13.49 -22.70 16.76
CA GLU A 196 14.81 -22.20 16.33
C GLU A 196 14.80 -21.45 14.98
N ALA A 197 13.63 -21.07 14.47
CA ALA A 197 13.48 -20.28 13.26
C ALA A 197 14.07 -18.86 13.44
N LEU A 198 13.92 -18.30 14.64
CA LEU A 198 14.53 -17.04 15.08
C LEU A 198 15.30 -17.23 16.38
N THR A 199 16.36 -16.45 16.55
CA THR A 199 17.03 -16.36 17.85
C THR A 199 16.36 -15.32 18.75
N PRO A 200 16.50 -15.42 20.09
CA PRO A 200 16.04 -14.37 21.00
C PRO A 200 16.68 -13.00 20.72
N GLU A 201 17.90 -12.98 20.17
CA GLU A 201 18.57 -11.74 19.75
C GLU A 201 17.89 -11.14 18.51
N ASP A 202 17.48 -11.96 17.55
CA ASP A 202 16.74 -11.52 16.37
C ASP A 202 15.39 -10.89 16.74
N VAL A 203 14.66 -11.49 17.68
CA VAL A 203 13.38 -10.95 18.15
C VAL A 203 13.56 -9.63 18.90
N ARG A 204 14.60 -9.51 19.74
CA ARG A 204 14.93 -8.25 20.42
C ARG A 204 15.35 -7.16 19.43
N LEU A 205 16.11 -7.53 18.41
CA LEU A 205 16.54 -6.60 17.36
C LEU A 205 15.35 -6.09 16.56
N LEU A 206 14.43 -6.99 16.19
CA LEU A 206 13.17 -6.65 15.51
C LEU A 206 12.31 -5.71 16.36
N ALA A 207 12.13 -6.02 17.65
CA ALA A 207 11.34 -5.19 18.57
C ALA A 207 11.94 -3.80 18.78
N ARG A 208 13.25 -3.69 19.02
CA ARG A 208 13.94 -2.39 19.17
C ARG A 208 13.87 -1.55 17.90
N PHE A 209 13.94 -2.19 16.73
CA PHE A 209 13.86 -1.48 15.45
C PHE A 209 12.44 -0.98 15.15
N ASP A 210 11.40 -1.81 15.39
CA ASP A 210 10.02 -1.49 15.02
C ASP A 210 9.31 -0.56 16.00
N LEU A 211 9.64 -0.67 17.28
CA LEU A 211 9.10 0.20 18.32
C LEU A 211 9.91 1.49 18.51
N GLY A 212 11.10 1.55 17.93
CA GLY A 212 11.99 2.70 18.06
C GLY A 212 11.71 3.82 17.05
N GLU A 213 11.85 5.05 17.52
CA GLU A 213 11.85 6.27 16.72
C GLU A 213 13.12 6.38 15.86
N LEU A 214 13.13 7.30 14.89
CA LEU A 214 14.22 7.40 13.91
C LEU A 214 15.62 7.56 14.53
N HIS A 215 15.73 8.39 15.58
CA HIS A 215 16.99 8.61 16.29
C HIS A 215 17.43 7.38 17.10
N GLU A 216 16.49 6.62 17.65
CA GLU A 216 16.78 5.39 18.42
C GLU A 216 17.27 4.26 17.50
N ARG A 217 16.85 4.26 16.23
CA ARG A 217 17.37 3.33 15.20
C ARG A 217 18.80 3.66 14.79
N ASP A 218 19.19 4.92 14.88
CA ASP A 218 20.56 5.37 14.62
C ASP A 218 21.49 4.95 15.74
N GLU A 219 21.08 5.20 16.98
CA GLU A 219 21.76 4.70 18.17
C GLU A 219 21.88 3.16 18.14
N LEU A 220 20.83 2.45 17.72
CA LEU A 220 20.85 1.00 17.55
C LEU A 220 21.87 0.53 16.49
N ALA A 221 22.05 1.27 15.40
CA ALA A 221 23.04 0.94 14.37
C ALA A 221 24.47 1.17 14.89
N GLU A 222 24.68 2.26 15.63
CA GLU A 222 25.93 2.60 16.30
C GLU A 222 26.31 1.57 17.37
N ASP A 223 25.36 1.18 18.23
CA ASP A 223 25.51 0.12 19.25
C ASP A 223 26.02 -1.19 18.63
N LEU A 224 25.56 -1.50 17.42
CA LEU A 224 25.90 -2.72 16.69
C LEU A 224 27.16 -2.57 15.82
N GLY A 225 27.74 -1.38 15.74
CA GLY A 225 28.91 -1.08 14.91
C GLY A 225 28.67 -1.27 13.41
N ILE A 226 27.42 -1.15 12.97
CA ILE A 226 27.02 -1.34 11.56
C ILE A 226 26.37 -0.08 10.99
N GLY A 227 26.45 0.09 9.67
CA GLY A 227 25.70 1.15 9.00
C GLY A 227 24.18 0.92 9.09
N ARG A 228 23.40 2.00 9.10
CA ARG A 228 21.92 1.97 9.11
C ARG A 228 21.33 1.03 8.04
N ALA A 229 21.85 1.07 6.81
CA ALA A 229 21.42 0.18 5.74
C ALA A 229 21.66 -1.32 6.05
N SER A 230 22.74 -1.64 6.76
CA SER A 230 23.05 -2.99 7.22
C SER A 230 22.12 -3.44 8.35
N LEU A 231 21.74 -2.52 9.25
CA LEU A 231 20.73 -2.76 10.29
C LEU A 231 19.37 -3.09 9.65
N THR A 232 18.89 -2.25 8.72
CA THR A 232 17.64 -2.49 7.98
C THR A 232 17.67 -3.84 7.25
N ARG A 233 18.79 -4.18 6.59
CA ARG A 233 18.94 -5.47 5.91
C ARG A 233 18.98 -6.66 6.86
N ARG A 234 19.49 -6.48 8.08
CA ARG A 234 19.49 -7.52 9.12
C ARG A 234 18.06 -7.76 9.62
N VAL A 235 17.31 -6.70 9.92
CA VAL A 235 15.89 -6.77 10.31
C VAL A 235 15.03 -7.39 9.21
N TYR A 236 15.26 -7.02 7.96
CA TYR A 236 14.60 -7.66 6.81
C TYR A 236 14.79 -9.18 6.80
N ARG A 237 16.04 -9.66 6.97
CA ARG A 237 16.32 -11.10 6.96
C ARG A 237 15.63 -11.83 8.10
N ILE A 238 15.48 -11.18 9.25
CA ILE A 238 14.72 -11.71 10.39
C ILE A 238 13.24 -11.86 10.02
N ARG A 239 12.62 -10.84 9.40
CA ARG A 239 11.24 -10.93 8.92
C ARG A 239 11.03 -12.01 7.86
N VAL A 240 11.96 -12.16 6.91
CA VAL A 240 11.90 -13.23 5.90
C VAL A 240 11.94 -14.60 6.56
N LYS A 241 12.90 -14.84 7.48
CA LYS A 241 12.99 -16.11 8.20
C LYS A 241 11.70 -16.45 8.94
N LEU A 242 11.10 -15.46 9.60
CA LEU A 242 9.82 -15.64 10.30
C LEU A 242 8.71 -16.04 9.32
N MET A 243 8.58 -15.30 8.22
CA MET A 243 7.57 -15.58 7.19
C MET A 243 7.75 -16.98 6.57
N GLU A 244 8.98 -17.35 6.22
CA GLU A 244 9.30 -18.66 5.66
C GLU A 244 8.97 -19.79 6.64
N ALA A 245 9.28 -19.61 7.93
CA ALA A 245 8.98 -20.57 8.98
C ALA A 245 7.47 -20.73 9.18
N VAL A 246 6.72 -19.62 9.28
CA VAL A 246 5.24 -19.64 9.40
C VAL A 246 4.61 -20.34 8.19
N GLN A 247 5.05 -20.01 6.98
CA GLN A 247 4.54 -20.67 5.76
C GLN A 247 4.89 -22.17 5.70
N ALA A 248 6.08 -22.57 6.18
CA ALA A 248 6.43 -23.98 6.29
C ALA A 248 5.51 -24.70 7.29
N HIS A 249 5.28 -24.10 8.46
CA HIS A 249 4.39 -24.65 9.48
C HIS A 249 2.95 -24.83 8.97
N ILE A 250 2.39 -23.82 8.31
CA ILE A 250 1.04 -23.90 7.73
C ILE A 250 0.95 -25.00 6.66
N ARG A 251 1.99 -25.17 5.84
CA ARG A 251 2.03 -26.26 4.84
C ARG A 251 2.06 -27.64 5.49
N GLU A 252 2.68 -27.77 6.66
CA GLU A 252 2.82 -29.04 7.37
C GLU A 252 1.59 -29.38 8.22
N ASN A 253 0.98 -28.38 8.87
CA ASN A 253 -0.08 -28.59 9.87
C ASN A 253 -1.46 -28.11 9.40
N GLY A 254 -1.56 -27.44 8.26
CA GLY A 254 -2.82 -26.96 7.66
C GLY A 254 -3.35 -25.66 8.27
N THR A 255 -2.91 -25.31 9.47
CA THR A 255 -3.23 -24.08 10.20
C THR A 255 -1.99 -23.52 10.88
N TRP A 256 -2.06 -22.25 11.29
CA TRP A 256 -1.03 -21.61 12.11
C TRP A 256 -1.23 -21.86 13.61
N GLU A 257 -2.48 -22.02 14.04
CA GLU A 257 -2.89 -22.56 15.34
C GLU A 257 -2.75 -24.09 15.37
#